data_AF-A0A1F4HJS7-F1
#
_entry.id   AF-A0A1F4HJS7-F1
#
_cell.length_a   1.000
_cell.length_b   1.000
_cell.length_c   1.000
_cell.angle_alpha   90.00
_cell.angle_beta   90.00
_cell.angle_gamma   90.00
#
_symmetry.space_group_name_H-M   'P 1'
#
loop_
_entity.id
_entity.type
_entity.pdbx_description
1 polymer ?
#
loop_
_entity_poly.entity_id
_entity_poly.type
_entity_poly.pdbx_seq_one_letter_code
_entity_poly.pdbx_strand_id
1 'polypeptide(L)'
;MESKTARLTLLIDPHKKAAFERLCARQDRTASQVVRQLIRDYLAQHGVEFQPGAGQDSPPPPAPPAPATVPADRQRRAGAARRKT
;
A
#
# COMPACT_ATOMS: atom_id res chain seq x y z
N MET A 1 12.21 -3.33 10.65
CA MET A 1 10.73 -3.41 10.60
C MET A 1 10.21 -1.99 10.50
N GLU A 2 9.83 -1.58 9.30
CA GLU A 2 9.42 -0.21 9.01
C GLU A 2 8.03 0.06 9.61
N SER A 3 7.99 0.94 10.61
CA SER A 3 6.81 1.17 11.42
C SER A 3 5.77 1.97 10.64
N LYS A 4 4.77 1.26 10.09
CA LYS A 4 3.51 1.78 9.53
C LYS A 4 2.64 2.45 10.60
N THR A 5 3.18 3.45 11.30
CA THR A 5 2.55 4.10 12.44
C THR A 5 2.35 5.58 12.17
N ALA A 6 1.09 6.02 12.14
CA ALA A 6 0.71 7.43 12.10
C ALA A 6 0.20 7.89 13.47
N ARG A 7 0.34 9.19 13.77
CA ARG A 7 -0.14 9.82 15.00
C ARG A 7 -1.48 10.53 14.74
N LEU A 8 -2.51 10.19 15.52
CA LEU A 8 -3.79 10.89 15.55
C LEU A 8 -3.82 11.80 16.79
N THR A 9 -4.00 13.11 16.60
CA THR A 9 -4.16 14.09 17.68
C THR A 9 -5.59 14.63 17.64
N LEU A 10 -6.29 14.61 18.78
CA LEU A 10 -7.65 15.09 18.91
C LEU A 10 -7.73 16.08 20.08
N LEU A 11 -8.41 17.20 19.87
CA LEU A 11 -8.78 18.13 20.94
C LEU A 11 -10.13 17.72 21.51
N ILE A 12 -10.18 17.47 22.81
CA ILE A 12 -11.40 17.13 23.54
C ILE A 12 -11.46 17.91 24.85
N ASP A 13 -12.68 18.08 25.35
CA ASP A 13 -12.92 18.65 26.67
C ASP A 13 -12.14 17.88 27.77
N PRO A 14 -11.51 18.57 28.73
CA PRO A 14 -10.71 17.94 29.77
C PRO A 14 -11.52 17.01 30.70
N HIS A 15 -12.78 17.34 30.99
CA HIS A 15 -13.64 16.51 31.82
C HIS A 15 -14.04 15.23 31.10
N LYS A 16 -14.34 15.31 29.80
CA LYS A 16 -14.61 14.13 28.95
C LYS A 16 -13.38 13.22 28.85
N LYS A 17 -12.19 13.79 28.64
CA LYS A 17 -10.93 13.02 28.64
C LYS A 17 -10.77 12.22 29.94
N ALA A 18 -10.90 12.90 31.08
CA ALA A 18 -10.73 12.26 32.38
C ALA A 18 -11.78 11.18 32.64
N ALA A 19 -13.04 11.41 32.25
CA ALA A 19 -14.10 10.41 32.36
C ALA A 19 -13.82 9.17 31.48
N PHE A 20 -13.37 9.37 30.25
CA PHE A 20 -13.03 8.30 29.32
C PHE A 20 -11.84 7.48 29.82
N GLU A 21 -10.77 8.13 30.30
CA GLU A 21 -9.61 7.45 30.85
C GLU A 21 -9.95 6.61 32.09
N ARG A 22 -10.77 7.15 33.01
CA ARG A 22 -11.27 6.39 34.16
C ARG A 22 -12.09 5.18 33.74
N LEU A 23 -12.93 5.32 32.72
CA LEU A 23 -13.72 4.21 32.20
C LEU A 23 -12.83 3.11 31.61
N CYS A 24 -11.81 3.49 30.83
CA CYS A 24 -10.86 2.55 30.23
C CYS A 24 -10.04 1.82 31.31
N ALA A 25 -9.59 2.55 32.34
CA ALA A 25 -8.82 1.98 33.45
C ALA A 25 -9.62 0.93 34.24
N ARG A 26 -10.93 1.12 34.42
CA ARG A 26 -11.81 0.12 35.06
C ARG A 26 -11.96 -1.18 34.27
N GLN A 27 -11.57 -1.19 32.99
CA GLN A 27 -11.68 -2.34 32.09
C GLN A 27 -10.28 -2.88 31.71
N ASP A 28 -9.23 -2.43 32.40
CA ASP A 28 -7.84 -2.80 32.11
C ASP A 28 -7.42 -2.49 30.67
N ARG A 29 -7.97 -1.42 30.07
CA ARG A 29 -7.64 -0.94 28.73
C ARG A 29 -7.06 0.47 28.77
N THR A 30 -6.21 0.77 27.79
CA THR A 30 -5.76 2.16 27.57
C THR A 30 -6.69 2.87 26.59
N ALA A 31 -6.84 4.18 26.74
CA ALA A 31 -7.62 5.03 25.83
C ALA A 31 -7.25 4.80 24.36
N SER A 32 -5.95 4.69 24.06
CA SER A 32 -5.44 4.42 22.71
C SER A 32 -5.89 3.07 22.14
N GLN A 33 -6.01 2.02 22.97
CA GLN A 33 -6.50 0.72 22.53
C GLN A 33 -7.99 0.79 22.16
N VAL A 34 -8.80 1.44 23.00
CA VAL A 34 -10.24 1.60 22.78
C VAL A 34 -10.50 2.45 21.52
N VAL A 35 -9.79 3.57 21.36
CA VAL A 35 -9.93 4.44 20.17
C VAL A 35 -9.55 3.70 18.89
N ARG A 36 -8.48 2.89 18.91
CA ARG A 36 -8.10 2.08 17.74
C ARG A 36 -9.17 1.05 17.37
N GLN A 37 -9.80 0.42 18.37
CA GLN A 37 -10.90 -0.51 18.12
C GLN A 37 -12.11 0.24 17.54
N LEU A 38 -12.47 1.38 18.13
CA LEU A 38 -13.57 2.22 17.67
C LEU A 38 -13.38 2.65 16.21
N ILE A 39 -12.16 3.02 15.80
CA ILE A 39 -11.84 3.35 14.41
C ILE A 39 -12.09 2.15 13.49
N ARG A 40 -11.61 0.95 13.86
CA ARG A 40 -11.81 -0.27 13.06
C ARG A 40 -13.29 -0.59 12.90
N ASP A 41 -14.04 -0.56 14.00
CA ASP A 41 -15.47 -0.88 13.99
C ASP A 41 -16.26 0.15 13.18
N TYR A 42 -15.89 1.43 13.28
CA TYR A 42 -16.52 2.50 12.52
C TYR A 42 -16.28 2.35 11.01
N LEU A 43 -15.05 2.03 10.59
CA LEU A 43 -14.75 1.76 9.18
C LEU A 43 -15.54 0.56 8.65
N ALA A 44 -15.59 -0.53 9.42
CA ALA A 44 -16.35 -1.72 9.07
C ALA A 44 -17.86 -1.44 8.93
N GLN A 45 -18.43 -0.65 9.85
CA GLN A 45 -19.84 -0.24 9.79
C GLN A 45 -20.17 0.58 8.53
N HIS A 46 -19.19 1.29 7.96
CA HIS A 46 -19.37 2.10 6.76
C HIS A 46 -18.87 1.40 5.49
N GLY A 47 -18.53 0.10 5.56
CA GLY A 47 -18.07 -0.68 4.41
C GLY A 47 -16.71 -0.25 3.85
N VAL A 48 -15.89 0.43 4.64
CA VAL A 48 -14.54 0.84 4.21
C VAL A 48 -13.55 -0.29 4.48
N GLU A 49 -13.03 -0.90 3.42
CA GLU A 49 -11.96 -1.89 3.53
C GLU A 49 -10.63 -1.22 3.92
N PHE A 50 -10.08 -1.64 5.06
CA PHE A 50 -8.76 -1.19 5.53
C PHE A 50 -7.78 -2.36 5.53
N GLN A 51 -6.72 -2.27 4.70
CA GLN A 51 -5.64 -3.25 4.67
C GLN A 51 -4.45 -2.78 5.52
N PRO A 52 -4.18 -3.39 6.69
CA PRO A 52 -3.04 -3.03 7.52
C PRO A 52 -1.74 -3.41 6.80
N GLY A 53 -1.12 -2.42 6.17
CA GLY A 53 0.24 -2.51 5.65
C GLY A 53 0.41 -2.54 4.15
N ALA A 54 -0.60 -2.21 3.37
CA ALA A 54 -0.37 -1.67 2.03
C ALA A 54 -0.10 -0.17 2.19
N GLY A 55 1.17 0.21 2.39
CA GLY A 55 1.56 1.57 2.03
C GLY A 55 1.22 1.75 0.56
N GLN A 56 0.55 2.85 0.24
CA GLN A 56 0.19 3.28 -1.13
C GLN A 56 1.43 3.66 -1.95
N ASP A 57 2.46 2.81 -1.92
CA ASP A 57 3.79 3.02 -2.50
C ASP A 57 4.39 1.72 -3.08
N SER A 58 3.58 0.68 -3.27
CA SER A 58 4.01 -0.39 -4.18
C SER A 58 3.97 0.17 -5.59
N PRO A 59 5.10 0.23 -6.33
CA PRO A 59 5.05 0.60 -7.73
C PRO A 59 4.09 -0.36 -8.45
N PRO A 60 3.31 0.11 -9.44
CA PRO A 60 2.45 -0.77 -10.20
C PRO A 60 3.29 -1.96 -10.72
N PRO A 61 2.75 -3.19 -10.71
CA PRO A 61 3.48 -4.34 -11.23
C PRO A 61 4.01 -3.99 -12.63
N PRO A 62 5.28 -4.30 -12.95
CA PRO A 62 5.81 -4.00 -14.26
C PRO A 62 4.88 -4.63 -15.29
N ALA A 63 4.40 -3.82 -16.23
CA ALA A 63 3.54 -4.27 -17.31
C ALA A 63 4.14 -5.54 -17.94
N PRO A 64 3.31 -6.52 -18.36
CA PRO A 64 3.82 -7.72 -19.00
C PRO A 64 4.74 -7.31 -20.15
N PRO A 65 5.89 -8.00 -20.36
CA PRO A 65 6.83 -7.60 -21.40
C PRO A 65 6.07 -7.56 -22.72
N ALA A 66 6.09 -6.39 -23.37
CA ALA A 66 5.54 -6.21 -24.70
C ALA A 66 6.08 -7.35 -25.58
N PRO A 67 5.24 -7.97 -26.42
CA PRO A 67 5.67 -9.07 -27.26
C PRO A 67 6.86 -8.60 -28.09
N ALA A 68 7.99 -9.30 -27.96
CA ALA A 68 9.18 -9.02 -28.73
C ALA A 68 8.79 -9.05 -30.21
N THR A 69 8.74 -7.87 -30.83
CA THR A 69 8.67 -7.73 -32.27
C THR A 69 9.96 -8.34 -32.80
N VAL A 70 9.90 -9.61 -33.18
CA VAL A 70 10.92 -10.23 -34.02
C VAL A 70 10.89 -9.46 -35.35
N PRO A 71 11.93 -8.70 -35.73
CA PRO A 71 12.03 -8.27 -37.10
C PRO A 71 12.31 -9.51 -37.93
N ALA A 72 11.28 -9.98 -38.61
CA ALA A 72 11.43 -10.85 -39.77
C ALA A 72 12.12 -10.01 -40.85
N ASP A 73 13.45 -10.01 -40.90
CA ASP A 73 14.14 -9.81 -42.18
C ASP A 73 15.08 -10.96 -42.49
N ARG A 74 14.53 -11.78 -43.36
CA ARG A 74 15.07 -12.97 -43.96
C ARG A 74 15.64 -12.55 -45.29
N GLN A 75 16.92 -12.83 -45.49
CA GLN A 75 17.52 -13.12 -46.81
C GLN A 75 17.63 -11.97 -47.81
N ARG A 76 18.84 -11.40 -47.91
CA ARG A 76 19.68 -11.22 -49.12
C ARG A 76 20.80 -10.24 -48.73
N ARG A 77 22.10 -10.53 -48.81
CA ARG A 77 22.87 -11.25 -49.81
C ARG A 77 24.20 -11.71 -49.20
N ALA A 78 24.50 -13.00 -49.28
CA ALA A 78 25.87 -13.50 -49.22
C ALA A 78 26.24 -14.00 -50.62
N GLY A 79 27.44 -13.62 -51.08
CA GLY A 79 28.21 -14.36 -52.08
C GLY A 79 27.99 -13.99 -53.55
N ALA A 80 29.01 -13.37 -54.16
CA ALA A 80 29.55 -13.84 -55.43
C ALA A 80 30.92 -13.19 -55.69
N ALA A 81 31.94 -14.04 -55.67
CA ALA A 81 33.30 -13.74 -56.08
C ALA A 81 33.42 -13.68 -57.62
N ARG A 82 34.55 -13.11 -58.08
CA ARG A 82 35.22 -13.27 -59.39
C ARG A 82 34.72 -12.42 -60.57
N ARG A 83 35.60 -11.55 -61.07
CA ARG A 83 36.19 -11.52 -62.44
C ARG A 83 37.13 -10.30 -62.58
N LYS A 84 38.41 -10.52 -62.94
CA LYS A 84 39.04 -10.18 -64.23
C LYS A 84 39.35 -8.66 -64.32
N THR A 85 40.59 -8.20 -64.40
CA THR A 85 41.63 -8.45 -65.42
C THR A 85 42.98 -8.04 -64.87
#